data_AF-A0A2J6PZ91-F1
#
_entry.id   AF-A0A2J6PZ91-F1
#
_cell.length_a   1.000
_cell.length_b   1.000
_cell.length_c   1.000
_cell.angle_alpha   90.00
_cell.angle_beta   90.00
_cell.angle_gamma   90.00
#
_symmetry.space_group_name_H-M   'P 1'
#
loop_
_entity.id
_entity.type
_entity.pdbx_description
1 polymer ?
#
loop_
_entity_poly.entity_id
_entity_poly.type
_entity_poly.pdbx_seq_one_letter_code
_entity_poly.pdbx_strand_id
1 'polypeptide(L)'
;LAKDLDNGCELLGKQGTRDTLFKLTLKSYRYTFITKGIIIAFKAKLKYKGLVYQHLDKVQGKLILVYLKNISLVYPYFLDIKVKIFHMLLIS
;
A
#
# COMPACT_ATOMS: atom_id res chain seq x y z
N LEU A 1 -3.70 -26.37 -9.17
CA LEU A 1 -2.92 -25.11 -9.31
C LEU A 1 -3.23 -24.24 -8.10
N ALA A 2 -2.20 -23.72 -7.41
CA ALA A 2 -2.42 -22.68 -6.41
C ALA A 2 -3.02 -21.45 -7.10
N LYS A 3 -4.10 -20.90 -6.55
CA LYS A 3 -4.67 -19.63 -7.02
C LYS A 3 -3.66 -18.53 -6.73
N ASP A 4 -3.23 -17.80 -7.76
CA ASP A 4 -2.40 -16.61 -7.57
C ASP A 4 -3.22 -15.55 -6.83
N LEU A 5 -2.87 -15.35 -5.55
CA LEU A 5 -3.51 -14.38 -4.67
C LEU A 5 -3.03 -12.95 -4.93
N ASP A 6 -1.88 -12.81 -5.60
CA ASP A 6 -1.22 -11.53 -5.86
C ASP A 6 -1.59 -10.95 -7.23
N ASN A 7 -2.53 -11.60 -7.95
CA ASN A 7 -3.03 -11.15 -9.23
C ASN A 7 -3.59 -9.71 -9.14
N GLY A 8 -2.87 -8.76 -9.76
CA GLY A 8 -3.18 -7.33 -9.70
C GLY A 8 -2.41 -6.55 -8.64
N CYS A 9 -1.50 -7.17 -7.90
CA CYS A 9 -0.57 -6.50 -6.98
C CYS A 9 0.85 -6.56 -7.54
N GLU A 10 1.25 -5.54 -8.29
CA GLU A 10 2.56 -5.48 -8.95
C GLU A 10 3.52 -4.64 -8.12
N LEU A 11 4.71 -5.16 -7.84
CA LEU A 11 5.78 -4.42 -7.17
C LEU A 11 6.30 -3.30 -8.09
N LEU A 12 6.29 -2.05 -7.63
CA LEU A 12 6.80 -0.89 -8.36
C LEU A 12 8.16 -0.45 -7.81
N GLY A 13 9.24 -1.11 -8.26
CA GLY A 13 10.62 -0.62 -8.10
C GLY A 13 11.10 -0.40 -6.64
N LYS A 14 12.15 0.44 -6.51
CA LYS A 14 13.05 0.56 -5.33
C LYS A 14 12.32 0.44 -3.98
N GLN A 15 12.63 -0.63 -3.27
CA GLN A 15 12.38 -0.77 -1.84
C GLN A 15 13.00 0.45 -1.12
N GLY A 16 12.15 1.30 -0.56
CA GLY A 16 12.62 2.29 0.40
C GLY A 16 13.10 1.57 1.66
N THR A 17 13.83 2.27 2.54
CA THR A 17 14.33 1.67 3.79
C THR A 17 13.21 1.15 4.71
N ARG A 18 11.94 1.56 4.48
CA ARG A 18 10.80 1.31 5.38
C ARG A 18 9.50 0.93 4.68
N ASP A 19 9.37 1.22 3.40
CA ASP A 19 8.17 0.94 2.61
C ASP A 19 8.53 0.55 1.17
N THR A 20 7.60 -0.14 0.55
CA THR A 20 7.72 -0.62 -0.82
C THR A 20 6.49 -0.17 -1.60
N LEU A 21 6.68 0.32 -2.82
CA LEU A 21 5.58 0.76 -3.67
C LEU A 21 5.00 -0.42 -4.46
N PHE A 22 3.68 -0.44 -4.57
CA PHE A 22 2.94 -1.41 -5.37
C PHE A 22 1.91 -0.69 -6.23
N LYS A 23 1.66 -1.24 -7.40
CA LYS A 23 0.48 -0.96 -8.22
C LYS A 23 -0.57 -1.99 -7.87
N LEU A 24 -1.69 -1.53 -7.33
CA LEU A 24 -2.82 -2.39 -6.97
C LEU A 24 -3.96 -2.18 -7.96
N THR A 25 -4.32 -3.22 -8.68
CA THR A 25 -5.36 -3.23 -9.72
C THR A 25 -6.55 -4.05 -9.24
N LEU A 26 -7.65 -3.37 -8.91
CA LEU A 26 -8.93 -4.00 -8.60
C LEU A 26 -9.66 -4.34 -9.91
N LYS A 27 -9.31 -5.46 -10.54
CA LYS A 27 -9.80 -5.85 -11.88
C LYS A 27 -11.32 -5.82 -12.02
N SER A 28 -12.07 -6.28 -11.02
CA SER A 28 -13.54 -6.28 -11.04
C SER A 28 -14.15 -4.89 -11.09
N TYR A 29 -13.42 -3.88 -10.61
CA TYR A 29 -13.86 -2.48 -10.59
C TYR A 29 -13.11 -1.60 -11.59
N ARG A 30 -12.14 -2.15 -12.33
CA ARG A 30 -11.30 -1.43 -13.31
C ARG A 30 -10.55 -0.22 -12.72
N TYR A 31 -10.25 -0.25 -11.42
CA TYR A 31 -9.43 0.77 -10.76
C TYR A 31 -7.99 0.29 -10.56
N THR A 32 -7.06 1.22 -10.70
CA THR A 32 -5.65 1.03 -10.36
C THR A 32 -5.21 2.12 -9.40
N PHE A 33 -4.52 1.72 -8.34
CA PHE A 33 -4.00 2.61 -7.31
C PHE A 33 -2.51 2.41 -7.12
N ILE A 34 -1.84 3.44 -6.61
CA ILE A 34 -0.52 3.28 -6.03
C ILE A 34 -0.70 2.97 -4.55
N THR A 35 0.05 2.02 -4.04
CA THR A 35 0.01 1.68 -2.62
C THR A 35 1.40 1.58 -2.04
N LYS A 36 1.54 1.94 -0.76
CA LYS A 36 2.76 1.73 -0.01
C LYS A 36 2.55 0.55 0.92
N GLY A 37 3.22 -0.57 0.66
CA GLY A 37 3.29 -1.71 1.56
C GLY A 37 4.26 -1.43 2.70
N ILE A 38 3.83 -1.75 3.92
CA ILE A 38 4.57 -1.47 5.14
C ILE A 38 4.94 -2.79 5.81
N ILE A 39 6.23 -2.93 6.10
CA ILE A 39 6.78 -4.08 6.82
C ILE A 39 6.29 -4.03 8.27
N ILE A 40 5.98 -5.18 8.86
CA ILE A 40 5.38 -5.34 10.21
C ILE A 40 6.10 -4.51 11.28
N ALA A 41 7.43 -4.46 11.23
CA ALA A 41 8.28 -3.69 12.15
C ALA A 41 7.91 -2.19 12.22
N PHE A 42 7.18 -1.67 11.23
CA PHE A 42 6.77 -0.27 11.14
C PHE A 42 5.25 -0.07 11.21
N LYS A 43 4.47 -1.05 11.70
CA LYS A 43 3.00 -0.94 11.81
C LYS A 43 2.53 0.32 12.57
N ALA A 44 3.20 0.69 13.66
CA ALA A 44 2.87 1.91 14.40
C ALA A 44 2.97 3.18 13.53
N LYS A 45 3.90 3.21 12.56
CA LYS A 45 4.08 4.34 11.64
C LYS A 45 2.95 4.44 10.61
N LEU A 46 2.21 3.37 10.32
CA LEU A 46 1.09 3.42 9.37
C LEU A 46 -0.07 4.27 9.91
N LYS A 47 -0.41 4.12 11.19
CA LYS A 47 -1.43 4.97 11.82
C LYS A 47 -1.02 6.45 11.74
N TYR A 48 0.24 6.74 12.04
CA TYR A 48 0.77 8.10 11.95
C TYR A 48 0.73 8.65 10.52
N LYS A 49 1.13 7.85 9.51
CA LYS A 49 1.07 8.28 8.10
C LYS A 49 -0.35 8.63 7.66
N GLY A 50 -1.35 7.81 8.02
CA GLY A 50 -2.75 8.10 7.70
C GLY A 50 -3.23 9.41 8.32
N LEU A 51 -2.86 9.68 9.57
CA LEU A 51 -3.19 10.93 10.25
C LEU A 51 -2.56 12.17 9.58
N VAL A 52 -1.32 12.05 9.10
CA VAL A 52 -0.66 13.14 8.36
C VAL A 52 -1.43 13.49 7.08
N TYR A 53 -1.83 12.48 6.30
CA TYR A 53 -2.64 12.73 5.10
C TYR A 53 -4.00 13.32 5.42
N GLN A 54 -4.68 12.83 6.48
CA GLN A 54 -5.95 13.39 6.94
C GLN A 54 -5.81 14.85 7.38
N HIS A 55 -4.70 15.21 8.02
CA HIS A 55 -4.43 16.61 8.38
C HIS A 55 -4.22 17.50 7.15
N LEU A 56 -3.70 16.93 6.06
CA LEU A 56 -3.44 17.60 4.79
C LEU A 56 -4.59 17.47 3.78
N ASP A 57 -5.80 17.11 4.22
CA ASP A 57 -6.95 16.83 3.34
C ASP A 57 -7.21 17.93 2.30
N LYS A 58 -7.12 19.20 2.70
CA LYS A 58 -7.37 20.37 1.83
C LYS A 58 -6.43 20.49 0.64
N VAL A 59 -5.25 19.87 0.67
CA VAL A 59 -4.23 19.96 -0.39
C VAL A 59 -4.07 18.66 -1.19
N GLN A 60 -4.83 17.62 -0.85
CA GLN A 60 -4.83 16.36 -1.59
C GLN A 60 -5.41 16.53 -3.00
N GLY A 61 -4.83 15.82 -3.97
CA GLY A 61 -5.20 15.92 -5.40
C GLY A 61 -4.71 17.20 -6.08
N LYS A 62 -4.06 18.11 -5.34
CA LYS A 62 -3.45 19.33 -5.86
C LYS A 62 -1.94 19.33 -5.66
N LEU A 63 -1.51 19.21 -4.41
CA LEU A 63 -0.09 19.27 -4.03
C LEU A 63 0.47 17.92 -3.60
N ILE A 64 -0.39 17.03 -3.11
CA ILE A 64 -0.03 15.68 -2.69
C ILE A 64 -1.04 14.65 -3.23
N LEU A 65 -0.63 13.39 -3.27
CA LEU A 65 -1.51 12.27 -3.64
C LEU A 65 -2.71 12.17 -2.68
N VAL A 66 -3.84 11.75 -3.22
CA VAL A 66 -5.08 11.56 -2.47
C VAL A 66 -4.96 10.32 -1.61
N TYR A 67 -4.99 10.50 -0.30
CA TYR A 67 -5.14 9.38 0.63
C TYR A 67 -6.54 8.80 0.56
N LEU A 68 -6.61 7.50 0.30
CA LEU A 68 -7.87 6.78 0.28
C LEU A 68 -8.10 6.06 1.60
N LYS A 69 -7.17 5.17 1.98
CA LYS A 69 -7.32 4.37 3.20
C LYS A 69 -6.05 3.60 3.59
N ASN A 70 -6.01 3.17 4.85
CA ASN A 70 -5.16 2.06 5.29
C ASN A 70 -5.94 0.75 5.16
N ILE A 71 -5.36 -0.25 4.49
CA ILE A 71 -5.93 -1.60 4.43
C ILE A 71 -5.05 -2.61 5.15
N SER A 72 -5.67 -3.68 5.64
CA SER A 72 -4.98 -4.87 6.13
C SER A 72 -5.24 -6.00 5.15
N LEU A 73 -4.20 -6.71 4.77
CA LEU A 73 -4.32 -7.88 3.91
C LEU A 73 -4.72 -9.10 4.74
N VAL A 74 -5.61 -9.93 4.20
CA VAL A 74 -6.01 -11.19 4.83
C VAL A 74 -4.84 -12.17 4.83
N TYR A 75 -4.11 -12.22 3.72
CA TYR A 75 -2.86 -12.96 3.56
C TYR A 75 -1.73 -11.96 3.30
N PRO A 76 -0.55 -12.14 3.89
CA PRO A 76 0.55 -11.23 3.66
C PRO A 76 1.07 -11.33 2.23
N TYR A 77 1.50 -10.20 1.67
CA TYR A 77 2.32 -10.19 0.47
C TYR A 77 3.76 -10.52 0.84
N PHE A 78 4.38 -11.46 0.13
CA PHE A 78 5.76 -11.89 0.37
C PHE A 78 6.69 -11.14 -0.59
N LEU A 79 7.40 -10.14 -0.06
CA LEU A 79 8.38 -9.39 -0.85
C LEU A 79 9.67 -10.21 -1.06
N ASP A 80 10.06 -10.97 -0.05
CA ASP A 80 11.14 -11.95 -0.05
C ASP A 80 10.88 -12.96 1.10
N ILE A 81 11.69 -14.02 1.22
CA ILE A 81 11.56 -15.11 2.21
C ILE A 81 11.35 -14.57 3.64
N LYS A 82 12.01 -13.45 3.98
CA LYS A 82 11.98 -12.85 5.33
C LYS A 82 11.08 -11.61 5.45
N VAL A 83 10.58 -11.06 4.35
CA VAL A 83 9.87 -9.77 4.35
C VAL A 83 8.41 -9.95 3.95
N LYS A 84 7.53 -9.79 4.94
CA LYS A 84 6.08 -9.91 4.79
C LYS A 84 5.40 -8.57 4.99
N ILE A 85 4.45 -8.26 4.12
CA ILE A 85 3.64 -7.05 4.17
C ILE A 85 2.21 -7.44 4.54
N PHE A 86 1.73 -6.89 5.65
CA PHE A 86 0.37 -7.15 6.15
C PHE A 86 -0.54 -5.93 6.01
N HIS A 87 0.04 -4.75 5.80
CA HIS A 87 -0.70 -3.51 5.76
C HIS A 87 -0.21 -2.63 4.61
N MET A 88 -1.16 -2.00 3.94
CA MET A 88 -0.91 -1.11 2.82
C MET A 88 -1.62 0.23 3.01
N LEU A 89 -0.97 1.29 2.55
CA LEU A 89 -1.53 2.64 2.43
C LEU A 89 -1.97 2.84 0.98
N LEU A 90 -3.27 3.07 0.73
CA LEU A 90 -3.80 3.37 -0.61
C LEU A 90 -3.75 4.87 -0.87
N ILE A 91 -3.16 5.22 -2.01
CA ILE A 91 -3.07 6.60 -2.51
C ILE A 91 -3.39 6.65 -4.01
N SER A 92 -3.94 7.76 -4.48
CA SER A 92 -4.26 8.01 -5.89
C SER A 92 -3.75 9.36 -6.38
#